data_AF-A0A151IJA9-F1
#
_entry.id   AF-A0A151IJA9-F1
#
_cell.length_a   1.000
_cell.length_b   1.000
_cell.length_c   1.000
_cell.angle_alpha   90.00
_cell.angle_beta   90.00
_cell.angle_gamma   90.00
#
_symmetry.space_group_name_H-M   'P 1'
#
loop_
_entity.id
_entity.type
_entity.pdbx_description
1 polymer ?
#
loop_
_entity_poly.entity_id
_entity_poly.type
_entity_poly.pdbx_seq_one_letter_code
_entity_poly.pdbx_strand_id
1 'polypeptide(L)'
;MLESVSNAVHSGLDADERRRLLTTYEVKGSLATISAPRLNKVILATQGPNFSVLKRDEHQVASQSQVAACLNALGSGLSTLLSLESSLPESAVTAIGQMSHAALLLADLQYRLSLHRRAFIKPILNLLGKTTADTSSIDEWLFGATFAEDIKDAQACEKAGRGLLKSTPAASKAAKHQPLRQLPIKQATSAGNERAPVQKSSQKPRTGARPSRKPSRRSASQSRYHRR
;
A
#
# COMPACT_ATOMS: atom_id res chain seq x y z
N MET A 1 28.31 9.85 18.56
CA MET A 1 26.94 10.10 18.04
C MET A 1 26.74 9.49 16.66
N LEU A 2 27.51 9.86 15.63
CA LEU A 2 27.35 9.35 14.26
C LEU A 2 27.48 7.82 14.14
N GLU A 3 28.42 7.21 14.88
CA GLU A 3 28.59 5.75 14.92
C GLU A 3 27.37 5.02 15.52
N SER A 4 26.78 5.58 16.58
CA SER A 4 25.55 5.05 17.18
C SER A 4 24.36 5.14 16.22
N VAL A 5 24.24 6.24 15.47
CA VAL A 5 23.22 6.38 14.42
C VAL A 5 23.44 5.37 13.29
N SER A 6 24.70 5.17 12.86
CA SER A 6 25.04 4.20 11.82
C SER A 6 24.66 2.77 12.24
N ASN A 7 24.95 2.37 13.49
CA ASN A 7 24.56 1.07 14.01
C ASN A 7 23.03 0.91 14.02
N ALA A 8 22.30 1.93 14.47
CA ALA A 8 20.84 1.91 14.51
C ALA A 8 20.19 1.78 13.12
N VAL A 9 20.85 2.24 12.05
CA VAL A 9 20.36 2.03 10.67
C VAL A 9 20.40 0.55 10.28
N HIS A 10 21.40 -0.21 10.75
CA HIS A 10 21.57 -1.61 10.37
C HIS A 10 20.81 -2.58 11.27
N SER A 11 20.78 -2.34 12.57
CA SER A 11 20.16 -3.25 13.55
C SER A 11 18.84 -2.74 14.13
N GLY A 12 18.46 -1.49 13.82
CA GLY A 12 17.40 -0.81 14.54
C GLY A 12 17.80 -0.43 15.97
N LEU A 13 16.91 0.32 16.63
CA LEU A 13 16.96 0.54 18.07
C LEU A 13 16.45 -0.70 18.82
N ASP A 14 17.02 -0.93 20.00
CA ASP A 14 16.44 -1.81 21.00
C ASP A 14 14.98 -1.44 21.29
N ALA A 15 14.14 -2.43 21.63
CA ALA A 15 12.70 -2.22 21.78
C ALA A 15 12.36 -1.31 22.96
N ASP A 16 13.08 -1.44 24.07
CA ASP A 16 12.86 -0.63 25.26
C ASP A 16 13.45 0.76 25.08
N GLU A 17 14.60 0.87 24.41
CA GLU A 17 15.17 2.14 23.95
C GLU A 17 14.18 2.92 23.08
N ARG A 18 13.65 2.28 22.03
CA ARG A 18 12.67 2.88 21.13
C ARG A 18 11.44 3.35 21.90
N ARG A 19 10.88 2.49 22.77
CA ARG A 19 9.69 2.81 23.56
C ARG A 19 9.94 4.03 24.45
N ARG A 20 11.09 4.06 25.15
CA ARG A 20 11.46 5.17 26.02
C ARG A 20 11.53 6.48 25.25
N LEU A 21 12.22 6.51 24.11
CA LEU A 21 12.34 7.71 23.28
C LEU A 21 10.97 8.17 22.74
N LEU A 22 10.13 7.24 22.29
CA LEU A 22 8.77 7.57 21.82
C LEU A 22 7.90 8.16 22.94
N THR A 23 8.03 7.66 24.17
CA THR A 23 7.31 8.21 25.33
C THR A 23 7.86 9.58 25.75
N THR A 24 9.18 9.75 25.79
CA THR A 24 9.83 11.02 26.14
C THR A 24 9.43 12.14 25.19
N TYR A 25 9.38 11.83 23.89
CA TYR A 25 9.08 12.82 22.85
C TYR A 25 7.66 12.67 22.30
N GLU A 26 6.75 12.13 23.09
CA GLU A 26 5.34 12.03 22.74
C GLU A 26 4.77 13.42 22.40
N VAL A 27 4.07 13.50 21.27
CA VAL A 27 3.43 14.75 20.81
C VAL A 27 2.16 15.00 21.63
N LYS A 28 2.06 16.17 22.26
CA LYS A 28 0.92 16.56 23.12
C LYS A 28 0.42 17.96 22.79
N GLY A 29 -0.84 18.23 23.14
CA GLY A 29 -1.43 19.58 23.10
C GLY A 29 -1.45 20.17 21.69
N SER A 30 -1.01 21.43 21.56
CA SER A 30 -1.04 22.21 20.31
C SER A 30 -0.21 21.62 19.17
N LEU A 31 0.71 20.69 19.47
CA LEU A 31 1.50 19.97 18.47
C LEU A 31 0.76 18.78 17.87
N ALA A 32 -0.49 18.51 18.23
CA ALA A 32 -1.26 17.39 17.68
C ALA A 32 -1.29 17.38 16.13
N THR A 33 -1.14 18.54 15.49
CA THR A 33 -1.06 18.69 14.02
C THR A 33 0.11 17.94 13.37
N ILE A 34 1.22 17.71 14.08
CA ILE A 34 2.36 16.91 13.57
C ILE A 34 2.19 15.40 13.79
N SER A 35 1.15 14.99 14.53
CA SER A 35 0.87 13.58 14.80
C SER A 35 0.42 12.84 13.54
N ALA A 36 0.45 11.50 13.59
CA ALA A 36 -0.08 10.68 12.51
C ALA A 36 -1.59 10.93 12.34
N PRO A 37 -2.09 11.26 11.13
CA PRO A 37 -3.52 11.46 10.92
C PRO A 37 -4.33 10.20 11.25
N ARG A 38 -5.47 10.38 11.90
CA ARG A 38 -6.34 9.29 12.33
C ARG A 38 -7.08 8.71 11.14
N LEU A 39 -7.26 7.39 11.11
CA LEU A 39 -8.08 6.79 10.07
C LEU A 39 -9.56 7.14 10.29
N ASN A 40 -10.24 7.58 9.24
CA ASN A 40 -11.65 7.98 9.31
C ASN A 40 -12.54 6.83 9.81
N LYS A 41 -13.46 7.15 10.73
CA LYS A 41 -14.38 6.17 11.35
C LYS A 41 -15.20 5.37 10.32
N VAL A 42 -15.59 6.02 9.21
CA VAL A 42 -16.32 5.37 8.11
C VAL A 42 -15.51 4.23 7.47
N ILE A 43 -14.19 4.35 7.43
CA ILE A 43 -13.30 3.31 6.91
C ILE A 43 -13.11 2.19 7.95
N LEU A 44 -12.98 2.55 9.22
CA LEU A 44 -12.90 1.57 10.33
C LEU A 44 -14.15 0.68 10.40
N ALA A 45 -15.32 1.19 10.02
CA ALA A 45 -16.54 0.38 9.95
C ALA A 45 -16.46 -0.77 8.91
N THR A 46 -15.50 -0.72 7.97
CA THR A 46 -15.27 -1.77 6.95
C THR A 46 -14.23 -2.81 7.37
N GLN A 47 -13.88 -2.87 8.67
CA GLN A 47 -12.80 -3.71 9.21
C GLN A 47 -12.89 -5.19 8.85
N GLY A 48 -14.08 -5.79 8.92
CA GLY A 48 -14.27 -7.23 8.70
C GLY A 48 -13.62 -7.74 7.40
N PRO A 49 -14.08 -7.29 6.21
CA PRO A 49 -13.51 -7.74 4.94
C PRO A 49 -12.08 -7.25 4.68
N ASN A 50 -11.61 -6.21 5.38
CA ASN A 50 -10.38 -5.48 5.04
C ASN A 50 -9.30 -5.53 6.15
N PHE A 51 -9.38 -6.50 7.07
CA PHE A 51 -8.52 -6.56 8.26
C PHE A 51 -7.02 -6.47 7.94
N SER A 52 -6.55 -7.15 6.89
CA SER A 52 -5.12 -7.15 6.51
C SER A 52 -4.62 -5.77 6.09
N VAL A 53 -5.44 -5.00 5.38
CA VAL A 53 -5.11 -3.63 4.95
C VAL A 53 -5.03 -2.70 6.16
N LEU A 54 -5.97 -2.84 7.10
CA LEU A 54 -6.00 -2.02 8.31
C LEU A 54 -4.87 -2.39 9.28
N LYS A 55 -4.52 -3.68 9.39
CA LYS A 55 -3.35 -4.12 10.15
C LYS A 55 -2.06 -3.54 9.58
N ARG A 56 -1.95 -3.46 8.26
CA ARG A 56 -0.82 -2.79 7.60
C ARG A 56 -0.80 -1.28 7.87
N ASP A 57 -1.97 -0.64 7.93
CA ASP A 57 -2.08 0.78 8.28
C ASP A 57 -1.59 1.06 9.71
N GLU A 58 -1.89 0.19 10.68
CA GLU A 58 -1.39 0.32 12.06
C GLU A 58 0.14 0.41 12.12
N HIS A 59 0.84 -0.41 11.32
CA HIS A 59 2.30 -0.33 11.22
C HIS A 59 2.77 1.00 10.62
N GLN A 60 2.03 1.56 9.65
CA GLN A 60 2.35 2.87 9.07
C GLN A 60 2.09 4.02 10.05
N VAL A 61 1.03 3.92 10.86
CA VAL A 61 0.76 4.84 11.97
C VAL A 61 1.91 4.83 12.97
N ALA A 62 2.45 3.65 13.32
CA ALA A 62 3.60 3.55 14.21
C ALA A 62 4.84 4.25 13.63
N SER A 63 5.13 4.07 12.33
CA SER A 63 6.21 4.79 11.65
C SER A 63 6.02 6.31 11.66
N GLN A 64 4.81 6.80 11.38
CA GLN A 64 4.50 8.22 11.45
C GLN A 64 4.58 8.78 12.88
N SER A 65 4.22 7.97 13.88
CA SER A 65 4.34 8.35 15.29
C SER A 65 5.82 8.52 15.67
N GLN A 66 6.71 7.68 15.13
CA GLN A 66 8.15 7.84 15.33
C GLN A 66 8.72 9.10 14.65
N VAL A 67 8.26 9.43 13.44
CA VAL A 67 8.63 10.70 12.79
C VAL A 67 8.12 11.90 13.58
N ALA A 68 6.89 11.85 14.09
CA ALA A 68 6.32 12.90 14.92
C ALA A 68 7.11 13.10 16.23
N ALA A 69 7.54 12.01 16.87
CA ALA A 69 8.41 12.05 18.03
C ALA A 69 9.78 12.68 17.71
N CYS A 70 10.39 12.37 16.55
CA CYS A 70 11.63 13.03 16.11
C CYS A 70 11.45 14.53 15.91
N LEU A 71 10.34 14.97 15.28
CA LEU A 71 10.03 16.39 15.12
C LEU A 71 9.89 17.09 16.47
N ASN A 72 9.21 16.47 17.43
CA ASN A 72 9.04 17.02 18.76
C ASN A 72 10.37 17.12 19.53
N ALA A 73 11.23 16.10 19.41
CA ALA A 73 12.57 16.11 20.00
C ALA A 73 13.44 17.24 19.42
N LEU A 74 13.46 17.40 18.10
CA LEU A 74 14.18 18.47 17.42
C LEU A 74 13.65 19.85 17.81
N GLY A 75 12.32 20.03 17.77
CA GLY A 75 11.68 21.29 18.15
C GLY A 75 11.99 21.68 19.59
N SER A 76 11.87 20.73 20.53
CA SER A 76 12.18 20.97 21.94
C SER A 76 13.64 21.32 22.18
N GLY A 77 14.56 20.62 21.51
CA GLY A 77 16.00 20.91 21.58
C GLY A 77 16.35 22.29 21.01
N LEU A 78 15.79 22.64 19.85
CA LEU A 78 15.96 23.96 19.23
C LEU A 78 15.39 25.08 20.10
N SER A 79 14.17 24.91 20.63
CA SER A 79 13.57 25.88 21.55
C SER A 79 14.42 26.10 22.80
N THR A 80 15.02 25.03 23.35
CA THR A 80 15.93 25.13 24.49
C THR A 80 17.18 25.93 24.12
N LEU A 81 17.83 25.59 23.01
CA LEU A 81 19.04 26.30 22.55
C LEU A 81 18.77 27.79 22.32
N LEU A 82 17.66 28.13 21.65
CA LEU A 82 17.29 29.51 21.35
C LEU A 82 16.87 30.30 22.61
N SER A 83 16.48 29.63 23.69
CA SER A 83 16.11 30.29 24.95
C SER A 83 17.30 30.56 25.87
N LEU A 84 18.43 29.87 25.67
CA LEU A 84 19.61 29.98 26.54
C LEU A 84 20.49 31.19 26.23
N GLU A 85 20.46 31.70 25.00
CA GLU A 85 21.43 32.70 24.57
C GLU A 85 20.78 33.75 23.65
N SER A 86 20.89 35.02 24.04
CA SER A 86 20.32 36.14 23.27
C SER A 86 21.13 36.50 22.02
N SER A 87 22.38 36.03 21.92
CA SER A 87 23.27 36.27 20.79
C SER A 87 24.14 35.03 20.57
N LEU A 88 23.89 34.32 19.46
CA LEU A 88 24.56 33.08 19.14
C LEU A 88 25.77 33.32 18.21
N PRO A 89 26.88 32.58 18.37
CA PRO A 89 27.96 32.61 17.40
C PRO A 89 27.49 32.08 16.04
N GLU A 90 28.13 32.53 14.95
CA GLU A 90 27.76 32.15 13.57
C GLU A 90 27.74 30.63 13.34
N SER A 91 28.64 29.90 14.00
CA SER A 91 28.68 28.43 13.98
C SER A 91 27.43 27.79 14.59
N ALA A 92 26.90 28.35 15.68
CA ALA A 92 25.66 27.88 16.30
C ALA A 92 24.44 28.21 15.44
N VAL A 93 24.39 29.40 14.84
CA VAL A 93 23.35 29.77 13.87
C VAL A 93 23.33 28.79 12.69
N THR A 94 24.51 28.45 12.16
CA THR A 94 24.65 27.47 11.07
C THR A 94 24.14 26.08 11.48
N ALA A 95 24.51 25.59 12.67
CA ALA A 95 24.04 24.31 13.17
C ALA A 95 22.52 24.27 13.39
N ILE A 96 21.94 25.34 13.94
CA ILE A 96 20.48 25.49 14.11
C ILE A 96 19.78 25.50 12.75
N GLY A 97 20.36 26.16 11.74
CA GLY A 97 19.87 26.15 10.37
C GLY A 97 19.84 24.73 9.78
N GLN A 98 20.90 23.95 9.97
CA GLN A 98 20.97 22.55 9.53
C GLN A 98 19.91 21.68 10.22
N MET A 99 19.73 21.84 11.53
CA MET A 99 18.69 21.13 12.30
C MET A 99 17.28 21.51 11.86
N SER A 100 17.06 22.78 11.53
CA SER A 100 15.78 23.28 11.00
C SER A 100 15.47 22.68 9.63
N HIS A 101 16.46 22.57 8.74
CA HIS A 101 16.29 21.86 7.48
C HIS A 101 15.97 20.38 7.68
N ALA A 102 16.62 19.72 8.64
CA ALA A 102 16.30 18.33 8.99
C ALA A 102 14.86 18.19 9.50
N ALA A 103 14.37 19.13 10.32
CA ALA A 103 12.99 19.15 10.77
C ALA A 103 12.00 19.33 9.59
N LEU A 104 12.29 20.23 8.63
CA LEU A 104 11.46 20.39 7.43
C LEU A 104 11.41 19.11 6.58
N LEU A 105 12.54 18.42 6.41
CA LEU A 105 12.58 17.13 5.70
C LEU A 105 11.78 16.03 6.41
N LEU A 106 11.79 16.01 7.75
CA LEU A 106 10.96 15.10 8.54
C LEU A 106 9.47 15.45 8.45
N ALA A 107 9.11 16.73 8.42
CA ALA A 107 7.73 17.17 8.23
C ALA A 107 7.21 16.79 6.83
N ASP A 108 8.02 16.96 5.79
CA ASP A 108 7.70 16.46 4.44
C ASP A 108 7.56 14.92 4.42
N LEU A 109 8.46 14.20 5.09
CA LEU A 109 8.35 12.75 5.22
C LEU A 109 7.05 12.34 5.93
N GLN A 110 6.63 13.07 6.97
CA GLN A 110 5.37 12.84 7.67
C GLN A 110 4.17 12.96 6.72
N TYR A 111 4.17 13.99 5.87
CA TYR A 111 3.15 14.18 4.83
C TYR A 111 3.18 13.06 3.78
N ARG A 112 4.37 12.70 3.27
CA ARG A 112 4.51 11.60 2.31
C ARG A 112 4.05 10.26 2.86
N LEU A 113 4.30 9.97 4.14
CA LEU A 113 3.77 8.78 4.80
C LEU A 113 2.23 8.78 4.84
N SER A 114 1.58 9.93 4.99
CA SER A 114 0.11 10.04 4.89
C SER A 114 -0.37 9.72 3.46
N LEU A 115 0.35 10.18 2.44
CA LEU A 115 0.05 9.82 1.05
C LEU A 115 0.23 8.32 0.78
N HIS A 116 1.27 7.70 1.34
CA HIS A 116 1.46 6.26 1.26
C HIS A 116 0.32 5.49 1.92
N ARG A 117 -0.11 5.89 3.12
CA ARG A 117 -1.27 5.30 3.80
C ARG A 117 -2.54 5.41 2.95
N ARG A 118 -2.81 6.59 2.39
CA ARG A 118 -3.91 6.78 1.43
C ARG A 118 -3.81 5.81 0.26
N ALA A 119 -2.64 5.68 -0.36
CA ALA A 119 -2.45 4.78 -1.50
C ALA A 119 -2.72 3.31 -1.16
N PHE A 120 -2.41 2.86 0.07
CA PHE A 120 -2.71 1.50 0.52
C PHE A 120 -4.18 1.27 0.90
N ILE A 121 -4.86 2.30 1.41
CA ILE A 121 -6.26 2.18 1.83
C ILE A 121 -7.22 2.36 0.66
N LYS A 122 -6.96 3.28 -0.28
CA LYS A 122 -7.85 3.59 -1.42
C LYS A 122 -8.34 2.38 -2.21
N PRO A 123 -7.56 1.30 -2.44
CA PRO A 123 -8.05 0.10 -3.13
C PRO A 123 -9.28 -0.55 -2.50
N ILE A 124 -9.49 -0.43 -1.18
CA ILE A 124 -10.64 -1.01 -0.47
C ILE A 124 -11.91 -0.15 -0.57
N LEU A 125 -11.78 1.08 -1.06
CA LEU A 125 -12.91 2.00 -1.24
C LEU A 125 -13.66 1.68 -2.55
N ASN A 126 -14.97 1.93 -2.56
CA ASN A 126 -15.76 1.91 -3.78
C ASN A 126 -15.39 3.12 -4.68
N LEU A 127 -15.95 3.18 -5.90
CA LEU A 127 -15.64 4.25 -6.84
C LEU A 127 -15.87 5.65 -6.25
N LEU A 128 -17.02 5.84 -5.60
CA LEU A 128 -17.37 7.10 -4.95
C LEU A 128 -16.34 7.51 -3.89
N GLY A 129 -16.00 6.59 -2.98
CA GLY A 129 -15.02 6.83 -1.92
C GLY A 129 -13.61 7.08 -2.46
N LYS A 130 -13.23 6.48 -3.59
CA LYS A 130 -11.96 6.77 -4.27
C LYS A 130 -11.92 8.20 -4.79
N THR A 131 -12.96 8.62 -5.51
CA THR A 131 -13.05 9.97 -6.08
C THR A 131 -13.11 11.04 -4.98
N THR A 132 -13.88 10.81 -3.91
CA THR A 132 -13.87 11.71 -2.76
C THR A 132 -12.48 11.79 -2.12
N ALA A 133 -11.81 10.65 -1.93
CA ALA A 133 -10.47 10.60 -1.34
C ALA A 133 -9.40 11.29 -2.19
N ASP A 134 -9.59 11.44 -3.50
CA ASP A 134 -8.71 12.17 -4.40
C ASP A 134 -8.77 13.69 -4.18
N THR A 135 -9.94 14.21 -3.78
CA THR A 135 -10.16 15.65 -3.60
C THR A 135 -10.07 16.10 -2.15
N SER A 136 -10.16 15.19 -1.17
CA SER A 136 -10.11 15.54 0.25
C SER A 136 -8.70 15.91 0.71
N SER A 137 -8.58 16.97 1.52
CA SER A 137 -7.34 17.36 2.20
C SER A 137 -6.97 16.39 3.32
N ILE A 138 -5.68 16.37 3.70
CA ILE A 138 -5.22 15.68 4.92
C ILE A 138 -5.29 16.70 6.06
N ASP A 139 -5.95 16.33 7.16
CA ASP A 139 -5.99 17.12 8.39
C ASP A 139 -5.70 16.19 9.59
N GLU A 140 -6.37 16.38 10.74
CA GLU A 140 -6.33 15.42 11.85
C GLU A 140 -6.76 14.00 11.40
N TRP A 141 -7.55 13.90 10.32
CA TRP A 141 -8.00 12.68 9.70
C TRP A 141 -7.28 12.42 8.37
N LEU A 142 -6.98 11.15 8.13
CA LEU A 142 -6.21 10.72 6.95
C LEU A 142 -6.91 11.13 5.64
N PHE A 143 -8.24 11.08 5.59
CA PHE A 143 -9.03 11.51 4.43
C PHE A 143 -9.79 12.83 4.66
N GLY A 144 -9.46 13.59 5.71
CA GLY A 144 -10.14 14.84 6.04
C GLY A 144 -11.34 14.64 6.96
N ALA A 145 -11.64 15.64 7.81
CA ALA A 145 -12.75 15.60 8.75
C ALA A 145 -14.12 15.51 8.05
N THR A 146 -14.25 16.16 6.88
CA THR A 146 -15.49 16.21 6.08
C THR A 146 -15.72 14.96 5.22
N PHE A 147 -14.77 14.02 5.16
CA PHE A 147 -14.82 12.88 4.23
C PHE A 147 -16.15 12.10 4.22
N ALA A 148 -16.73 11.89 5.40
CA ALA A 148 -17.98 11.14 5.52
C ALA A 148 -19.20 11.95 5.04
N GLU A 149 -19.16 13.27 5.16
CA GLU A 149 -20.17 14.20 4.65
C GLU A 149 -20.03 14.30 3.13
N ASP A 150 -18.80 14.49 2.64
CA ASP A 150 -18.49 14.56 1.21
C ASP A 150 -18.95 13.30 0.44
N ILE A 151 -18.81 12.10 1.04
CA ILE A 151 -19.35 10.86 0.45
C ILE A 151 -20.89 10.89 0.38
N LYS A 152 -21.57 11.35 1.43
CA LYS A 152 -23.04 11.41 1.46
C LYS A 152 -23.57 12.42 0.45
N ASP A 153 -22.93 13.57 0.37
CA ASP A 153 -23.29 14.63 -0.57
C ASP A 153 -23.05 14.18 -2.00
N ALA A 154 -21.91 13.55 -2.28
CA ALA A 154 -21.62 12.98 -3.60
C ALA A 154 -22.63 11.88 -3.98
N GLN A 155 -23.06 11.04 -3.03
CA GLN A 155 -24.10 10.05 -3.25
C GLN A 155 -25.47 10.67 -3.54
N ALA A 156 -25.82 11.75 -2.85
CA ALA A 156 -27.06 12.50 -3.10
C ALA A 156 -27.05 13.14 -4.50
N CYS A 157 -25.93 13.75 -4.89
CA CYS A 157 -25.71 14.29 -6.22
C CYS A 157 -25.81 13.21 -7.31
N GLU A 158 -25.23 12.03 -7.11
CA GLU A 158 -25.33 10.91 -8.07
C GLU A 158 -26.80 10.48 -8.28
N LYS A 159 -27.58 10.37 -7.19
CA LYS A 159 -29.01 10.04 -7.25
C LYS A 159 -29.82 11.12 -7.98
N ALA A 160 -29.59 12.39 -7.66
CA ALA A 160 -30.26 13.52 -8.31
C ALA A 160 -29.93 13.57 -9.81
N GLY A 161 -28.66 13.42 -10.17
CA GLY A 161 -28.20 13.41 -11.57
C GLY A 161 -28.83 12.29 -12.41
N ARG A 162 -29.00 11.09 -11.83
CA ARG A 162 -29.73 9.98 -12.49
C ARG A 162 -31.20 10.31 -12.77
N GLY A 163 -31.83 11.16 -11.96
CA GLY A 163 -33.19 11.64 -12.20
C GLY A 163 -33.27 12.74 -13.27
N LEU A 164 -32.20 13.50 -13.48
CA LEU A 164 -32.12 14.56 -14.51
C LEU A 164 -31.75 14.01 -15.90
N LEU A 165 -30.95 12.97 -15.95
CA LEU A 165 -30.63 12.27 -17.20
C LEU A 165 -31.80 11.37 -17.58
N LYS A 166 -32.43 11.61 -18.74
CA LYS A 166 -33.43 10.69 -19.29
C LYS A 166 -32.80 9.30 -19.39
N SER A 167 -33.27 8.36 -18.58
CA SER A 167 -32.96 6.95 -18.77
C SER A 167 -33.46 6.58 -20.17
N THR A 168 -32.56 6.38 -21.13
CA THR A 168 -32.91 5.76 -22.40
C THR A 168 -33.59 4.43 -22.04
N PRO A 169 -34.86 4.20 -22.44
CA PRO A 169 -35.49 2.94 -22.14
C PRO A 169 -34.63 1.85 -22.76
N ALA A 170 -34.08 0.96 -21.93
CA ALA A 170 -33.56 -0.30 -22.42
C ALA A 170 -34.72 -0.94 -23.19
N ALA A 171 -34.53 -1.15 -24.49
CA ALA A 171 -35.50 -1.80 -25.35
C ALA A 171 -36.04 -3.02 -24.60
N SER A 172 -37.34 -2.99 -24.30
CA SER A 172 -38.07 -4.08 -23.70
C SER A 172 -37.81 -5.32 -24.55
N LYS A 173 -37.06 -6.29 -24.02
CA LYS A 173 -37.03 -7.63 -24.62
C LYS A 173 -38.45 -8.16 -24.54
N ALA A 174 -39.14 -8.11 -25.68
CA ALA A 174 -40.44 -8.72 -25.86
C ALA A 174 -40.36 -10.19 -25.43
N ALA A 175 -41.41 -10.61 -24.76
CA ALA A 175 -41.57 -11.92 -24.19
C ALA A 175 -41.66 -13.02 -25.27
N LYS A 176 -41.11 -14.18 -24.89
CA LYS A 176 -41.61 -15.55 -25.16
C LYS A 176 -42.02 -15.91 -26.60
N HIS A 177 -41.12 -16.63 -27.29
CA HIS A 177 -41.52 -17.78 -28.10
C HIS A 177 -40.54 -18.95 -27.90
N GLN A 178 -41.04 -20.02 -27.28
CA GLN A 178 -40.64 -21.41 -27.50
C GLN A 178 -41.95 -22.20 -27.71
N PRO A 179 -41.97 -23.41 -28.30
CA PRO A 179 -40.86 -24.18 -28.90
C PRO A 179 -41.17 -24.69 -30.33
N LEU A 180 -40.16 -25.09 -31.10
CA LEU A 180 -40.36 -26.05 -32.18
C LEU A 180 -39.40 -27.22 -32.01
N ARG A 181 -40.03 -28.34 -31.70
CA ARG A 181 -39.54 -29.68 -31.44
C ARG A 181 -39.05 -30.29 -32.76
N GLN A 182 -37.77 -30.68 -32.84
CA GLN A 182 -37.34 -31.67 -33.84
C GLN A 182 -36.52 -32.76 -33.13
N LEU A 183 -37.07 -33.97 -33.20
CA LEU A 183 -36.46 -35.22 -32.75
C LEU A 183 -35.45 -35.73 -33.79
N PRO A 184 -34.50 -36.60 -33.38
CA PRO A 184 -33.32 -36.96 -34.16
C PRO A 184 -33.60 -38.12 -35.13
N ILE A 185 -33.08 -38.03 -36.36
CA ILE A 185 -33.01 -39.18 -37.28
C ILE A 185 -31.63 -39.83 -37.14
N LYS A 186 -31.64 -41.08 -36.69
CA LYS A 186 -30.52 -42.02 -36.64
C LYS A 186 -30.55 -42.91 -37.89
N GLN A 187 -29.34 -43.29 -38.35
CA GLN A 187 -28.94 -44.58 -38.95
C GLN A 187 -29.36 -44.85 -40.42
N ALA A 188 -28.60 -45.55 -41.29
CA ALA A 188 -27.35 -46.32 -41.14
C ALA A 188 -26.76 -46.75 -42.52
N THR A 189 -25.44 -47.01 -42.53
CA THR A 189 -24.67 -48.09 -43.21
C THR A 189 -24.65 -48.29 -44.74
N SER A 190 -23.44 -48.39 -45.31
CA SER A 190 -22.82 -49.62 -45.86
C SER A 190 -21.54 -49.23 -46.66
N ALA A 191 -20.32 -49.49 -46.17
CA ALA A 191 -19.46 -50.65 -46.44
C ALA A 191 -18.40 -50.39 -47.54
N GLY A 192 -17.13 -50.71 -47.25
CA GLY A 192 -16.05 -50.68 -48.25
C GLY A 192 -14.64 -50.61 -47.63
N ASN A 193 -14.19 -51.71 -47.02
CA ASN A 193 -12.79 -51.92 -46.65
C ASN A 193 -11.93 -52.13 -47.90
N GLU A 194 -10.95 -51.28 -48.17
CA GLU A 194 -9.75 -51.67 -48.95
C GLU A 194 -8.47 -51.04 -48.39
N ARG A 195 -7.67 -51.91 -47.75
CA ARG A 195 -6.20 -52.02 -47.78
C ARG A 195 -5.35 -50.76 -47.55
N ALA A 196 -4.70 -50.73 -46.38
CA ALA A 196 -3.43 -50.01 -46.19
C ALA A 196 -2.26 -50.72 -46.93
N PRO A 197 -1.20 -49.97 -47.25
CA PRO A 197 0.12 -50.39 -46.77
C PRO A 197 0.96 -49.25 -46.17
N VAL A 198 2.04 -49.68 -45.51
CA VAL A 198 2.91 -49.01 -44.53
C VAL A 198 4.07 -48.22 -45.16
N GLN A 199 4.43 -47.11 -44.48
CA GLN A 199 5.70 -46.34 -44.37
C GLN A 199 6.84 -46.47 -45.42
N LYS A 200 7.43 -45.31 -45.79
CA LYS A 200 8.89 -45.11 -45.83
C LYS A 200 9.34 -43.71 -45.41
N SER A 201 10.53 -43.69 -44.82
CA SER A 201 11.28 -42.62 -44.14
C SER A 201 12.17 -41.76 -45.03
N SER A 202 12.48 -40.54 -44.58
CA SER A 202 13.79 -39.86 -44.72
C SER A 202 13.75 -38.53 -43.92
N GLN A 203 14.41 -38.39 -42.76
CA GLN A 203 15.78 -37.85 -42.55
C GLN A 203 16.12 -36.70 -43.52
N LYS A 204 16.63 -35.49 -43.19
CA LYS A 204 17.31 -34.79 -42.05
C LYS A 204 17.66 -33.36 -42.61
N PRO A 205 18.45 -32.45 -41.99
CA PRO A 205 18.59 -31.98 -40.59
C PRO A 205 18.78 -30.43 -40.42
N ARG A 206 18.69 -29.97 -39.15
CA ARG A 206 19.48 -28.95 -38.36
C ARG A 206 19.92 -27.62 -39.03
N THR A 207 19.79 -26.45 -38.38
CA THR A 207 20.57 -25.90 -37.23
C THR A 207 19.90 -24.56 -36.79
N GLY A 208 20.04 -23.94 -35.61
CA GLY A 208 20.81 -24.08 -34.37
C GLY A 208 20.11 -23.25 -33.27
N ALA A 209 20.10 -23.70 -32.01
CA ALA A 209 21.11 -23.48 -30.97
C ALA A 209 20.74 -22.33 -30.00
N ARG A 210 20.29 -22.69 -28.79
CA ARG A 210 20.27 -21.82 -27.60
C ARG A 210 20.74 -22.64 -26.40
N PRO A 211 21.82 -22.27 -25.70
CA PRO A 211 22.34 -23.11 -24.62
C PRO A 211 21.63 -22.83 -23.30
N SER A 212 21.15 -23.91 -22.68
CA SER A 212 20.70 -23.99 -21.29
C SER A 212 21.89 -24.24 -20.36
N ARG A 213 22.11 -23.38 -19.36
CA ARG A 213 23.00 -23.68 -18.22
C ARG A 213 22.24 -24.49 -17.17
N LYS A 214 22.75 -25.67 -16.81
CA LYS A 214 22.32 -26.49 -15.66
C LYS A 214 23.02 -26.04 -14.36
N PRO A 215 22.42 -26.24 -13.18
CA PRO A 215 23.13 -26.15 -11.90
C PRO A 215 23.87 -27.45 -11.58
N SER A 216 25.06 -27.30 -10.99
CA SER A 216 25.92 -28.37 -10.47
C SER A 216 25.43 -28.82 -9.09
N ARG A 217 25.13 -30.12 -8.93
CA ARG A 217 25.03 -30.80 -7.64
C ARG A 217 26.43 -31.26 -7.23
N ARG A 218 26.88 -30.90 -6.02
CA ARG A 218 27.94 -31.61 -5.31
C ARG A 218 27.40 -32.06 -3.96
N SER A 219 27.59 -33.35 -3.69
CA SER A 219 27.40 -34.01 -2.39
C SER A 219 28.72 -34.68 -2.03
N ALA A 220 29.24 -34.42 -0.83
CA ALA A 220 30.12 -35.27 -0.03
C ALA A 220 30.49 -34.47 1.24
N SER A 221 29.92 -34.84 2.39
CA SER A 221 30.56 -35.65 3.45
C SER A 221 31.43 -34.82 4.40
N GLN A 222 30.98 -34.67 5.64
CA GLN A 222 31.90 -34.72 6.78
C GLN A 222 31.18 -35.25 8.01
N SER A 223 31.86 -36.16 8.68
CA SER A 223 31.42 -37.02 9.77
C SER A 223 32.27 -36.70 11.00
N ARG A 224 31.59 -36.51 12.13
CA ARG A 224 31.94 -36.89 13.52
C ARG A 224 33.02 -36.15 14.34
N TYR A 225 32.66 -36.07 15.63
CA TYR A 225 33.40 -35.83 16.89
C TYR A 225 33.69 -34.37 17.29
N HIS A 226 33.48 -33.91 18.54
CA HIS A 226 33.39 -34.59 19.84
C HIS A 226 32.38 -33.95 20.80
N ARG A 227 31.77 -34.83 21.62
CA ARG A 227 31.14 -34.56 22.92
C ARG A 227 32.09 -35.14 23.98
N ARG A 228 32.52 -34.32 24.95
CA ARG A 228 32.73 -34.64 26.37
C ARG A 228 33.05 -33.34 27.09
#